data_AF-A0A9W7GHG5-F1
#
_entry.id   AF-A0A9W7GHG5-F1
#
_cell.length_a   1.000
_cell.length_b   1.000
_cell.length_c   1.000
_cell.angle_alpha   90.00
_cell.angle_beta   90.00
_cell.angle_gamma   90.00
#
_symmetry.space_group_name_H-M   'P 1'
#
loop_
_entity.id
_entity.type
_entity.pdbx_description
1 polymer ?
#
loop_
_entity_poly.entity_id
_entity_poly.type
_entity_poly.pdbx_seq_one_letter_code
_entity_poly.pdbx_strand_id
1 'polypeptide(L)'
;MGASSSALPDELTLDQVKELVGSQFDEAKFAELEKNDAGLVKKETLLALASTTPAPAEVPSAPAVVKCKMTELPIKIDAARAANLTPLISDRSNAHLLDTFHNYKADLLVDCKAVSLKLAKKETTLDEAREALRSKLSSAFHYGHDLVLSCQSASPSFSQSLCHELFPVEIFKDSGSSCRNNEFAEKLITDEEVKNMPGMMKLANESFKVMVTTHFAVEDLDDFFFGEGFGFEKMPKKWFQIISIEHEEGTELMD
;
A
#
# COMPACT_ATOMS: atom_id res chain seq x y z
N MET A 1 -42.37 -27.46 4.39
CA MET A 1 -42.83 -27.55 2.99
C MET A 1 -41.61 -27.86 2.15
N GLY A 2 -41.56 -29.05 1.54
CA GLY A 2 -40.41 -29.49 0.75
C GLY A 2 -40.35 -28.71 -0.56
N ALA A 3 -39.21 -28.07 -0.83
CA ALA A 3 -38.93 -27.51 -2.14
C ALA A 3 -38.68 -28.68 -3.09
N SER A 4 -39.66 -28.94 -3.96
CA SER A 4 -39.49 -29.87 -5.08
C SER A 4 -38.32 -29.37 -5.94
N SER A 5 -37.23 -30.12 -6.00
CA SER A 5 -36.16 -29.91 -6.97
C SER A 5 -36.71 -30.24 -8.35
N SER A 6 -37.32 -29.26 -9.03
CA SER A 6 -37.63 -29.38 -10.45
C SER A 6 -36.32 -29.55 -11.21
N ALA A 7 -36.14 -30.73 -11.83
CA ALA A 7 -35.02 -30.98 -12.71
C ALA A 7 -34.99 -29.88 -13.79
N LEU A 8 -33.87 -29.17 -13.90
CA LEU A 8 -33.70 -28.15 -14.94
C LEU A 8 -33.79 -28.82 -16.32
N PRO A 9 -34.58 -28.26 -17.26
CA PRO A 9 -34.68 -28.78 -18.62
C PRO A 9 -33.32 -28.71 -19.32
N ASP A 10 -33.12 -29.61 -20.30
CA ASP A 10 -31.86 -29.72 -21.05
C ASP A 10 -31.60 -28.53 -21.98
N GLU A 11 -32.67 -27.79 -22.33
CA GLU A 11 -32.63 -26.56 -23.11
C GLU A 11 -33.27 -25.43 -22.33
N LEU A 12 -32.60 -24.28 -22.28
CA LEU A 12 -32.99 -23.14 -21.48
C LEU A 12 -33.21 -21.91 -22.36
N THR A 13 -34.28 -21.16 -22.05
CA THR A 13 -34.57 -19.84 -22.61
C THR A 13 -33.69 -18.77 -21.98
N LEU A 14 -33.54 -17.61 -22.65
CA LEU A 14 -32.84 -16.44 -22.10
C LEU A 14 -33.31 -16.09 -20.68
N ASP A 15 -34.63 -16.07 -20.46
CA ASP A 15 -35.21 -15.68 -19.18
C ASP A 15 -34.89 -16.68 -18.07
N GLN A 16 -34.91 -17.97 -18.37
CA GLN A 16 -34.49 -19.02 -17.43
C GLN A 16 -33.00 -18.92 -17.08
N VAL A 17 -32.15 -18.55 -18.04
CA VAL A 17 -30.71 -18.36 -17.78
C VAL A 17 -30.48 -17.09 -16.95
N LYS A 18 -31.20 -16.01 -17.22
CA LYS A 18 -31.17 -14.78 -16.41
C LYS A 18 -31.62 -15.05 -14.97
N GLU A 19 -32.66 -15.85 -14.78
CA GLU A 19 -33.13 -16.25 -13.45
C GLU A 19 -32.12 -17.13 -12.71
N LEU A 20 -31.45 -18.04 -13.40
CA LEU A 20 -30.43 -18.93 -12.82
C LEU A 20 -29.14 -18.21 -12.41
N VAL A 21 -28.66 -17.26 -13.22
CA VAL A 21 -27.35 -16.61 -13.03
C VAL A 21 -27.49 -15.27 -12.28
N GLY A 22 -28.67 -14.66 -12.29
CA GLY A 22 -28.96 -13.43 -11.57
C GLY A 22 -28.07 -12.27 -12.00
N SER A 23 -27.44 -11.59 -11.02
CA SER A 23 -26.58 -10.42 -11.26
C SER A 23 -25.25 -10.74 -11.96
N GLN A 24 -24.90 -12.02 -12.14
CA GLN A 24 -23.69 -12.45 -12.84
C GLN A 24 -23.92 -12.70 -14.34
N PHE A 25 -25.14 -12.45 -14.85
CA PHE A 25 -25.46 -12.67 -16.26
C PHE A 25 -24.76 -11.65 -17.15
N ASP A 26 -24.08 -12.14 -18.18
CA ASP A 26 -23.40 -11.34 -19.19
C ASP A 26 -24.10 -11.53 -20.54
N GLU A 27 -24.76 -10.49 -21.01
CA GLU A 27 -25.57 -10.51 -22.24
C GLU A 27 -24.70 -10.69 -23.50
N ALA A 28 -23.47 -10.16 -23.51
CA ALA A 28 -22.56 -10.30 -24.63
C ALA A 28 -22.08 -11.76 -24.77
N LYS A 29 -21.70 -12.39 -23.66
CA LYS A 29 -21.31 -13.82 -23.65
C LYS A 29 -22.47 -14.73 -24.03
N PHE A 30 -23.69 -14.41 -23.63
CA PHE A 30 -24.87 -15.17 -24.01
C PHE A 30 -25.22 -15.04 -25.50
N ALA A 31 -24.95 -13.88 -26.11
CA ALA A 31 -25.19 -13.67 -27.54
C ALA A 31 -24.35 -14.62 -28.41
N GLU A 32 -23.13 -14.91 -27.97
CA GLU A 32 -22.14 -15.75 -28.68
C GLU A 32 -22.40 -17.27 -28.55
N LEU A 33 -23.36 -17.69 -27.71
CA LEU A 33 -23.66 -19.11 -27.52
C LEU A 33 -24.39 -19.70 -28.72
N GLU A 34 -24.02 -20.92 -29.08
CA GLU A 34 -24.76 -21.73 -30.05
C GLU A 34 -26.18 -22.00 -29.54
N LYS A 35 -27.15 -21.53 -30.32
CA LYS A 35 -28.59 -21.69 -30.06
C LYS A 35 -29.15 -22.65 -31.09
N ASN A 36 -30.13 -23.46 -30.69
CA ASN A 36 -30.88 -24.29 -31.64
C ASN A 36 -31.82 -23.41 -32.50
N ASP A 37 -32.51 -24.03 -33.47
CA ASP A 37 -33.45 -23.33 -34.37
C ASP A 37 -34.59 -22.61 -33.63
N ALA A 38 -34.84 -22.95 -32.36
CA ALA A 38 -35.83 -22.32 -31.49
C ALA A 38 -35.24 -21.22 -30.58
N GLY A 39 -33.94 -20.90 -30.71
CA GLY A 39 -33.26 -19.88 -29.93
C GLY A 39 -32.87 -20.31 -28.50
N LEU A 40 -32.93 -21.61 -28.19
CA LEU A 40 -32.62 -22.16 -26.86
C LEU A 40 -31.15 -22.57 -26.75
N VAL A 41 -30.59 -22.44 -25.56
CA VAL A 41 -29.20 -22.83 -25.25
C VAL A 41 -29.21 -24.14 -24.47
N LYS A 42 -28.33 -25.06 -24.83
CA LYS A 42 -28.17 -26.32 -24.12
C LYS A 42 -27.55 -26.08 -22.73
N LYS A 43 -28.08 -26.77 -21.74
CA LYS A 43 -27.59 -26.76 -20.35
C LYS A 43 -26.11 -27.13 -20.25
N GLU A 44 -25.64 -28.08 -21.05
CA GLU A 44 -24.22 -28.48 -21.10
C GLU A 44 -23.31 -27.33 -21.53
N THR A 45 -23.73 -26.50 -22.49
CA THR A 45 -22.97 -25.32 -22.94
C THR A 45 -22.84 -24.30 -21.82
N LEU A 46 -23.91 -24.05 -21.07
CA LEU A 46 -23.88 -23.13 -19.91
C LEU A 46 -23.02 -23.67 -18.77
N LEU A 47 -23.08 -24.98 -18.50
CA LEU A 47 -22.23 -25.63 -17.50
C LEU A 47 -20.75 -25.59 -17.90
N ALA A 48 -20.43 -25.74 -19.19
CA ALA A 48 -19.07 -25.59 -19.70
C ALA A 48 -18.55 -24.15 -19.51
N LEU A 49 -19.38 -23.13 -19.75
CA LEU A 49 -19.01 -21.73 -19.53
C LEU A 49 -18.85 -21.36 -18.05
N ALA A 50 -19.66 -21.92 -17.17
CA ALA A 50 -19.49 -21.77 -15.73
C ALA A 50 -18.21 -22.48 -15.23
N SER A 51 -17.75 -23.51 -15.94
CA SER A 51 -16.52 -24.24 -15.62
C SER A 51 -15.26 -23.58 -16.17
N THR A 52 -15.38 -22.72 -17.19
CA THR A 52 -14.32 -21.79 -17.62
C THR A 52 -14.23 -20.60 -16.66
N THR A 53 -14.00 -20.88 -15.38
CA THR A 53 -13.42 -19.87 -14.50
C THR A 53 -12.04 -19.55 -15.08
N PRO A 54 -11.73 -18.31 -15.47
CA PRO A 54 -10.36 -17.96 -15.85
C PRO A 54 -9.47 -18.42 -14.71
N ALA A 55 -8.42 -19.20 -15.03
CA ALA A 55 -7.41 -19.58 -14.07
C ALA A 55 -7.07 -18.35 -13.22
N PRO A 56 -7.05 -18.44 -11.88
CA PRO A 56 -6.82 -17.28 -11.03
C PRO A 56 -5.57 -16.60 -11.56
N ALA A 57 -5.73 -15.35 -12.00
CA ALA A 57 -4.63 -14.55 -12.50
C ALA A 57 -3.49 -14.71 -11.51
N GLU A 58 -2.34 -15.22 -12.00
CA GLU A 58 -1.13 -15.42 -11.21
C GLU A 58 -0.99 -14.20 -10.29
N VAL A 59 -1.11 -14.44 -8.99
CA VAL A 59 -0.94 -13.39 -7.99
C VAL A 59 0.41 -12.76 -8.30
N PRO A 60 0.48 -11.46 -8.66
CA PRO A 60 1.72 -10.86 -9.09
C PRO A 60 2.78 -11.15 -8.03
N SER A 61 3.83 -11.87 -8.43
CA SER A 61 4.87 -12.30 -7.49
C SER A 61 5.40 -11.08 -6.77
N ALA A 62 5.66 -11.21 -5.46
CA ALA A 62 6.17 -10.11 -4.66
C ALA A 62 7.29 -9.35 -5.39
N PRO A 63 7.30 -8.01 -5.34
CA PRO A 63 8.26 -7.20 -6.08
C PRO A 63 9.68 -7.62 -5.73
N ALA A 64 10.49 -7.84 -6.77
CA ALA A 64 11.86 -8.30 -6.62
C ALA A 64 12.69 -7.28 -5.81
N VAL A 65 13.57 -7.79 -4.95
CA VAL A 65 14.49 -6.94 -4.16
C VAL A 65 15.51 -6.30 -5.10
N VAL A 66 15.60 -4.97 -5.06
CA VAL A 66 16.59 -4.21 -5.84
C VAL A 66 17.78 -3.91 -4.93
N LYS A 67 18.95 -4.45 -5.28
CA LYS A 67 20.21 -4.12 -4.62
C LYS A 67 20.84 -2.89 -5.24
N CYS A 68 21.43 -2.01 -4.45
CA CYS A 68 22.18 -0.85 -4.95
C CYS A 68 23.20 -0.33 -3.95
N LYS A 69 24.22 0.37 -4.45
CA LYS A 69 25.13 1.15 -3.60
C LYS A 69 24.45 2.43 -3.11
N MET A 70 24.95 3.00 -2.01
CA MET A 70 24.43 4.28 -1.47
C MET A 70 24.44 5.42 -2.51
N THR A 71 25.43 5.46 -3.40
CA THR A 71 25.52 6.49 -4.47
C THR A 71 24.44 6.37 -5.54
N GLU A 72 23.87 5.17 -5.72
CA GLU A 72 22.80 4.89 -6.69
C GLU A 72 21.41 5.01 -6.07
N LEU A 73 21.33 5.15 -4.74
CA LEU A 73 20.07 5.15 -3.99
C LEU A 73 19.05 6.18 -4.51
N PRO A 74 19.41 7.45 -4.81
CA PRO A 74 18.45 8.40 -5.37
C PRO A 74 17.79 7.90 -6.66
N ILE A 75 18.58 7.30 -7.55
CA ILE A 75 18.10 6.78 -8.84
C ILE A 75 17.11 5.64 -8.63
N LYS A 76 17.40 4.74 -7.67
CA LYS A 76 16.50 3.62 -7.35
C LYS A 76 15.21 4.07 -6.67
N ILE A 77 15.29 5.06 -5.79
CA ILE A 77 14.14 5.71 -5.17
C ILE A 77 13.22 6.30 -6.26
N ASP A 78 13.79 7.07 -7.18
CA ASP A 78 13.03 7.70 -8.26
C ASP A 78 12.42 6.67 -9.21
N ALA A 79 13.13 5.57 -9.49
CA ALA A 79 12.60 4.46 -10.28
C ALA A 79 11.40 3.77 -9.60
N ALA A 80 11.49 3.50 -8.29
CA ALA A 80 10.37 2.95 -7.52
C ALA A 80 9.15 3.89 -7.54
N ARG A 81 9.38 5.19 -7.35
CA ARG A 81 8.33 6.22 -7.40
C ARG A 81 7.69 6.33 -8.78
N ALA A 82 8.49 6.28 -9.85
CA ALA A 82 8.00 6.29 -11.22
C ALA A 82 7.13 5.06 -11.53
N ALA A 83 7.37 3.94 -10.85
CA ALA A 83 6.54 2.74 -10.89
C ALA A 83 5.33 2.78 -9.93
N ASN A 84 5.07 3.91 -9.26
CA ASN A 84 4.05 4.05 -8.22
C ASN A 84 4.22 3.03 -7.07
N LEU A 85 5.46 2.73 -6.71
CA LEU A 85 5.78 1.90 -5.56
C LEU A 85 6.42 2.75 -4.46
N THR A 86 6.04 2.48 -3.22
CA THR A 86 6.65 3.10 -2.03
C THR A 86 7.99 2.44 -1.77
N PRO A 87 9.11 3.18 -1.78
CA PRO A 87 10.40 2.61 -1.42
C PRO A 87 10.39 2.11 0.03
N LEU A 88 10.75 0.84 0.23
CA LEU A 88 11.08 0.26 1.53
C LEU A 88 12.58 -0.08 1.51
N ILE A 89 13.38 0.78 2.14
CA ILE A 89 14.84 0.77 2.02
C ILE A 89 15.43 0.11 3.28
N SER A 90 16.20 -0.97 3.08
CA SER A 90 16.94 -1.67 4.11
C SER A 90 18.41 -1.22 4.10
N ASP A 91 18.85 -0.67 5.24
CA ASP A 91 20.24 -0.29 5.52
C ASP A 91 20.72 -0.96 6.82
N ARG A 92 21.55 -2.01 6.69
CA ARG A 92 22.15 -2.71 7.82
C ARG A 92 23.45 -2.09 8.34
N SER A 93 23.88 -0.91 7.89
CA SER A 93 25.13 -0.32 8.38
C SER A 93 25.02 0.07 9.86
N ASN A 94 26.02 -0.29 10.67
CA ASN A 94 26.12 0.18 12.06
C ASN A 94 26.22 1.71 12.16
N ALA A 95 26.74 2.35 11.13
CA ALA A 95 26.87 3.80 11.03
C ALA A 95 25.56 4.51 10.63
N HIS A 96 24.47 3.78 10.38
CA HIS A 96 23.18 4.35 9.99
C HIS A 96 23.30 5.33 8.81
N LEU A 97 24.00 4.91 7.77
CA LEU A 97 24.38 5.77 6.65
C LEU A 97 23.14 6.36 5.95
N LEU A 98 22.04 5.61 5.87
CA LEU A 98 20.77 6.04 5.28
C LEU A 98 20.06 7.11 6.11
N ASP A 99 19.99 6.96 7.43
CA ASP A 99 19.38 7.98 8.30
C ASP A 99 20.20 9.27 8.24
N THR A 100 21.53 9.14 8.26
CA THR A 100 22.45 10.26 8.06
C THR A 100 22.25 10.95 6.70
N PHE A 101 22.09 10.17 5.64
CA PHE A 101 21.83 10.68 4.29
C PHE A 101 20.55 11.53 4.21
N HIS A 102 19.45 11.07 4.81
CA HIS A 102 18.19 11.82 4.84
C HIS A 102 18.24 13.05 5.76
N ASN A 103 19.01 13.01 6.86
CA ASN A 103 19.21 14.18 7.71
C ASN A 103 19.92 15.34 7.00
N TYR A 104 20.74 15.07 5.98
CA TYR A 104 21.37 16.12 5.17
C TYR A 104 20.47 16.64 4.04
N LYS A 105 19.42 15.92 3.69
CA LYS A 105 18.43 16.36 2.71
C LYS A 105 17.35 17.20 3.40
N ALA A 106 16.60 17.97 2.60
CA ALA A 106 15.42 18.68 3.06
C ALA A 106 14.21 17.73 3.26
N ASP A 107 14.48 16.51 3.72
CA ASP A 107 13.47 15.47 3.91
C ASP A 107 12.89 15.60 5.33
N LEU A 108 11.60 15.30 5.49
CA LEU A 108 10.97 15.25 6.78
C LEU A 108 11.05 13.84 7.34
N LEU A 109 12.12 13.59 8.10
CA LEU A 109 12.34 12.34 8.80
C LEU A 109 11.49 12.24 10.06
N VAL A 110 10.78 11.12 10.20
CA VAL A 110 9.98 10.75 11.36
C VAL A 110 10.53 9.47 11.96
N ASP A 111 11.07 9.55 13.17
CA ASP A 111 11.54 8.39 13.92
C ASP A 111 10.33 7.63 14.51
N CYS A 112 9.85 6.65 13.74
CA CYS A 112 8.67 5.87 14.07
C CYS A 112 8.94 4.86 15.19
N LYS A 113 10.21 4.46 15.39
CA LYS A 113 10.64 3.67 16.54
C LYS A 113 10.52 4.48 17.82
N ALA A 114 11.00 5.72 17.84
CA ALA A 114 10.89 6.60 19.00
C ALA A 114 9.41 6.84 19.37
N VAL A 115 8.54 7.06 18.38
CA VAL A 115 7.09 7.21 18.61
C VAL A 115 6.51 5.93 19.24
N SER A 116 6.82 4.76 18.67
CA SER A 116 6.34 3.47 19.20
C SER A 116 6.85 3.18 20.60
N LEU A 117 8.11 3.51 20.89
CA LEU A 117 8.72 3.35 22.21
C LEU A 117 8.07 4.25 23.26
N LYS A 118 7.79 5.52 22.93
CA LYS A 118 7.09 6.44 23.84
C LYS A 118 5.68 5.95 24.17
N LEU A 119 4.97 5.40 23.17
CA LEU A 119 3.66 4.79 23.39
C LEU A 119 3.75 3.57 24.31
N ALA A 120 4.69 2.66 24.04
CA ALA A 120 4.89 1.46 24.86
C ALA A 120 5.24 1.80 26.33
N LYS A 121 6.04 2.87 26.54
CA LYS A 121 6.39 3.39 27.87
C LYS A 121 5.30 4.24 28.51
N LYS A 122 4.18 4.49 27.82
CA LYS A 122 3.10 5.40 28.26
C LYS A 122 3.58 6.83 28.55
N GLU A 123 4.65 7.27 27.88
CA GLU A 123 5.16 8.64 27.93
C GLU A 123 4.35 9.58 27.02
N THR A 124 3.63 9.02 26.07
CA THR A 124 2.70 9.74 25.19
C THR A 124 1.43 8.92 24.99
N THR A 125 0.32 9.57 24.68
CA THR A 125 -0.94 8.90 24.32
C THR A 125 -0.97 8.56 22.83
N LEU A 126 -1.86 7.64 22.44
CA LEU A 126 -2.04 7.28 21.02
C LEU A 126 -2.45 8.48 20.16
N ASP A 127 -3.28 9.37 20.71
CA ASP A 127 -3.75 10.56 20.00
C ASP A 127 -2.62 11.59 19.81
N GLU A 128 -1.77 11.79 20.82
CA GLU A 128 -0.57 12.64 20.70
C GLU A 128 0.42 12.09 19.67
N ALA A 129 0.64 10.77 19.64
CA ALA A 129 1.48 10.13 18.64
C ALA A 129 0.92 10.30 17.23
N ARG A 130 -0.39 10.11 17.05
CA ARG A 130 -1.08 10.32 15.78
C ARG A 130 -1.02 11.76 15.32
N GLU A 131 -1.19 12.72 16.23
CA GLU A 131 -1.07 14.14 15.91
C GLU A 131 0.37 14.52 15.51
N ALA A 132 1.38 13.95 16.17
CA ALA A 132 2.77 14.14 15.79
C ALA A 132 3.05 13.62 14.36
N LEU A 133 2.53 12.44 14.01
CA LEU A 133 2.61 11.89 12.65
C LEU A 133 1.86 12.76 11.64
N ARG A 134 0.63 13.18 11.96
CA ARG A 134 -0.19 14.07 11.14
C ARG A 134 0.51 15.38 10.86
N SER A 135 1.07 16.04 11.88
CA SER A 135 1.78 17.32 11.71
C SER A 135 2.97 17.21 10.76
N LYS A 136 3.74 16.12 10.85
CA LYS A 136 4.86 15.85 9.93
C LYS A 136 4.36 15.56 8.50
N LEU A 137 3.29 14.78 8.37
CA LEU A 137 2.64 14.53 7.09
C LEU A 137 2.13 15.84 6.47
N SER A 138 1.38 16.65 7.21
CA SER A 138 0.86 17.97 6.81
C SER A 138 1.96 18.87 6.26
N SER A 139 3.09 18.97 6.98
CA SER A 139 4.24 19.76 6.54
C SER A 139 4.86 19.21 5.25
N ALA A 140 5.10 17.89 5.16
CA ALA A 140 5.65 17.27 3.95
C ALA A 140 4.72 17.46 2.75
N PHE A 141 3.42 17.26 3.00
CA PHE A 141 2.36 17.33 2.02
C PHE A 141 2.20 18.74 1.44
N HIS A 142 2.35 19.77 2.26
CA HIS A 142 2.27 21.18 1.85
C HIS A 142 3.53 21.65 1.10
N TYR A 143 4.72 21.37 1.64
CA TYR A 143 5.98 21.86 1.06
C TYR A 143 6.53 20.98 -0.07
N GLY A 144 5.95 19.79 -0.28
CA GLY A 144 6.41 18.85 -1.30
C GLY A 144 7.71 18.15 -0.93
N HIS A 145 8.01 18.05 0.36
CA HIS A 145 9.14 17.29 0.86
C HIS A 145 8.83 15.79 0.87
N ASP A 146 9.89 14.99 0.88
CA ASP A 146 9.76 13.56 1.12
C ASP A 146 9.48 13.33 2.61
N LEU A 147 8.43 12.56 2.91
CA LEU A 147 8.17 12.04 4.25
C LEU A 147 8.88 10.70 4.39
N VAL A 148 9.91 10.67 5.26
CA VAL A 148 10.73 9.49 5.51
C VAL A 148 10.33 8.88 6.85
N LEU A 149 9.72 7.70 6.80
CA LEU A 149 9.30 6.96 7.99
C LEU A 149 10.44 6.01 8.42
N SER A 150 11.31 6.50 9.31
CA SER A 150 12.44 5.71 9.82
C SER A 150 11.96 4.76 10.91
N CYS A 151 11.96 3.47 10.56
CA CYS A 151 11.56 2.38 11.45
C CYS A 151 12.76 1.81 12.22
N GLN A 152 13.99 2.09 11.77
CA GLN A 152 15.23 1.55 12.33
C GLN A 152 15.11 0.03 12.53
N SER A 153 15.47 -0.47 13.71
CA SER A 153 15.31 -1.87 14.15
C SER A 153 13.97 -2.18 14.83
N ALA A 154 12.89 -1.49 14.46
CA ALA A 154 11.54 -1.76 14.96
C ALA A 154 10.54 -1.88 13.81
N SER A 155 9.41 -2.52 14.06
CA SER A 155 8.26 -2.55 13.16
C SER A 155 7.07 -1.83 13.80
N PRO A 156 6.95 -0.50 13.62
CA PRO A 156 5.85 0.28 14.16
C PRO A 156 4.50 -0.25 13.65
N SER A 157 3.51 -0.37 14.52
CA SER A 157 2.21 -0.96 14.17
C SER A 157 1.31 0.03 13.38
N PHE A 158 1.70 0.32 12.14
CA PHE A 158 0.98 1.21 11.23
C PHE A 158 -0.42 0.70 10.93
N SER A 159 -0.57 -0.58 10.63
CA SER A 159 -1.85 -1.18 10.22
C SER A 159 -2.92 -1.25 11.32
N GLN A 160 -2.51 -1.18 12.59
CA GLN A 160 -3.43 -1.40 13.72
C GLN A 160 -3.62 -0.16 14.59
N SER A 161 -2.57 0.63 14.82
CA SER A 161 -2.62 1.72 15.80
C SER A 161 -2.19 3.08 15.25
N LEU A 162 -1.04 3.19 14.60
CA LEU A 162 -0.49 4.50 14.22
C LEU A 162 -1.23 5.14 13.04
N CYS A 163 -1.66 4.36 12.04
CA CYS A 163 -2.50 4.92 10.98
C CYS A 163 -3.91 5.21 11.50
N HIS A 164 -4.48 6.30 11.01
CA HIS A 164 -5.83 6.77 11.36
C HIS A 164 -6.35 7.70 10.25
N GLU A 165 -7.50 8.35 10.47
CA GLU A 165 -8.17 9.20 9.46
C GLU A 165 -7.24 10.26 8.83
N LEU A 166 -6.40 10.95 9.61
CA LEU A 166 -5.51 12.00 9.11
C LEU A 166 -4.07 11.51 8.84
N PHE A 167 -3.80 10.23 9.07
CA PHE A 167 -2.57 9.56 8.65
C PHE A 167 -2.95 8.16 8.14
N PRO A 168 -3.62 8.09 6.97
CA PRO A 168 -4.28 6.86 6.53
C PRO A 168 -3.27 5.86 5.94
N VAL A 169 -3.63 4.58 5.86
CA VAL A 169 -2.75 3.54 5.30
C VAL A 169 -2.48 3.77 3.80
N GLU A 170 -3.36 4.52 3.15
CA GLU A 170 -3.27 4.91 1.75
C GLU A 170 -2.04 5.78 1.45
N ILE A 171 -1.42 6.42 2.45
CA ILE A 171 -0.15 7.16 2.23
C ILE A 171 0.98 6.23 1.76
N PHE A 172 0.89 4.92 2.04
CA PHE A 172 1.84 3.92 1.58
C PHE A 172 1.51 3.39 0.18
N LYS A 173 0.34 3.72 -0.36
CA LYS A 173 -0.06 3.36 -1.72
C LYS A 173 0.43 4.44 -2.69
N ASP A 174 1.04 4.01 -3.78
CA ASP A 174 1.57 4.88 -4.83
C ASP A 174 2.58 5.93 -4.32
N SER A 175 3.38 5.58 -3.30
CA SER A 175 4.32 6.51 -2.63
C SER A 175 3.65 7.80 -2.15
N GLY A 176 2.42 7.68 -1.65
CA GLY A 176 1.61 8.77 -1.11
C GLY A 176 0.90 9.61 -2.18
N SER A 177 1.09 9.32 -3.47
CA SER A 177 0.41 10.08 -4.53
C SER A 177 -1.09 9.85 -4.54
N SER A 178 -1.56 8.71 -4.04
CA SER A 178 -2.99 8.40 -3.91
C SER A 178 -3.73 9.37 -2.98
N CYS A 179 -3.02 9.95 -2.01
CA CYS A 179 -3.56 10.93 -1.07
C CYS A 179 -3.47 12.38 -1.58
N ARG A 180 -2.81 12.64 -2.72
CA ARG A 180 -2.61 14.00 -3.27
C ARG A 180 -3.87 14.56 -3.93
N ASN A 181 -4.90 14.76 -3.13
CA ASN A 181 -6.11 15.45 -3.56
C ASN A 181 -6.43 16.57 -2.55
N ASN A 182 -7.14 17.58 -3.03
CA ASN A 182 -7.43 18.77 -2.22
C ASN A 182 -8.38 18.44 -1.07
N GLU A 183 -9.27 17.46 -1.21
CA GLU A 183 -10.18 17.05 -0.13
C GLU A 183 -9.40 16.50 1.08
N PHE A 184 -8.39 15.67 0.83
CA PHE A 184 -7.52 15.17 1.88
C PHE A 184 -6.63 16.28 2.45
N ALA A 185 -6.11 17.17 1.60
CA ALA A 185 -5.35 18.35 2.04
C ALA A 185 -6.17 19.24 3.01
N GLU A 186 -7.45 19.46 2.70
CA GLU A 186 -8.37 20.28 3.49
C GLU A 186 -8.62 19.70 4.88
N LYS A 187 -8.66 18.37 5.00
CA LYS A 187 -8.81 17.64 6.28
C LYS A 187 -7.51 17.58 7.05
N LEU A 188 -6.40 17.32 6.35
CA LEU A 188 -5.07 17.13 6.94
C LEU A 188 -4.52 18.43 7.54
N ILE A 189 -4.67 19.54 6.82
CA ILE A 189 -4.11 20.85 7.19
C ILE A 189 -5.16 21.63 7.99
N THR A 190 -4.83 21.94 9.25
CA THR A 190 -5.73 22.65 10.15
C THR A 190 -5.75 24.15 9.87
N ASP A 191 -6.84 24.82 10.25
CA ASP A 191 -6.95 26.29 10.12
C ASP A 191 -5.92 27.03 10.99
N GLU A 192 -5.50 26.40 12.09
CA GLU A 192 -4.46 26.94 12.97
C GLU A 192 -3.07 26.90 12.29
N GLU A 193 -2.73 25.81 11.60
CA GLU A 193 -1.50 25.73 10.80
C GLU A 193 -1.48 26.80 9.69
N VAL A 194 -2.60 26.98 8.99
CA VAL A 194 -2.74 28.04 7.97
C VAL A 194 -2.54 29.43 8.55
N LYS A 195 -3.08 29.71 9.74
CA LYS A 195 -2.91 31.01 10.43
C LYS A 195 -1.47 31.24 10.87
N ASN A 196 -0.79 30.19 11.31
CA ASN A 196 0.58 30.28 11.84
C ASN A 196 1.64 30.30 10.73
N MET A 197 1.30 29.92 9.50
CA MET A 197 2.22 29.87 8.36
C MET A 197 1.73 30.78 7.22
N PRO A 198 2.22 32.03 7.13
CA PRO A 198 1.84 32.95 6.05
C PRO A 198 2.09 32.34 4.67
N GLY A 199 1.06 32.31 3.82
CA GLY A 199 1.13 31.73 2.48
C GLY A 199 0.84 30.23 2.40
N MET A 200 0.61 29.55 3.53
CA MET A 200 0.15 28.17 3.54
C MET A 200 -1.29 28.10 2.99
N MET A 201 -1.47 27.29 1.95
CA MET A 201 -2.79 26.94 1.42
C MET A 201 -3.05 25.46 1.68
N LYS A 202 -4.32 25.09 1.85
CA LYS A 202 -4.74 23.70 2.00
C LYS A 202 -4.72 22.97 0.66
N LEU A 203 -3.53 22.85 0.09
CA LEU A 203 -3.31 22.25 -1.22
C LEU A 203 -2.25 21.16 -1.10
N ALA A 204 -2.47 20.07 -1.83
CA ALA A 204 -1.49 19.01 -1.97
C ALA A 204 -0.36 19.46 -2.89
N ASN A 205 0.89 19.25 -2.46
CA ASN A 205 2.03 19.48 -3.33
C ASN A 205 2.28 18.26 -4.23
N GLU A 206 2.43 18.49 -5.53
CA GLU A 206 2.68 17.42 -6.50
C GLU A 206 4.04 16.73 -6.33
N SER A 207 4.96 17.31 -5.56
CA SER A 207 6.26 16.72 -5.26
C SER A 207 6.24 15.81 -4.02
N PHE A 208 5.22 15.89 -3.16
CA PHE A 208 5.16 15.13 -1.89
C PHE A 208 5.24 13.61 -2.08
N LYS A 209 6.25 12.93 -1.55
CA LYS A 209 6.37 11.46 -1.61
C LYS A 209 6.55 10.85 -0.23
N VAL A 210 6.21 9.56 -0.13
CA VAL A 210 6.42 8.75 1.08
C VAL A 210 7.44 7.65 0.80
N MET A 211 8.30 7.39 1.78
CA MET A 211 9.17 6.22 1.82
C MET A 211 9.39 5.72 3.25
N VAL A 212 9.84 4.49 3.36
CA VAL A 212 10.11 3.80 4.61
C VAL A 212 11.57 3.36 4.63
N THR A 213 12.24 3.56 5.76
CA THR A 213 13.60 3.06 5.98
C THR A 213 13.63 2.13 7.19
N THR A 214 14.51 1.13 7.15
CA THR A 214 14.67 0.15 8.23
C THR A 214 16.10 -0.39 8.28
N HIS A 215 16.51 -0.87 9.44
CA HIS A 215 17.77 -1.58 9.65
C HIS A 215 17.62 -3.10 9.61
N PHE A 216 16.39 -3.62 9.47
CA PHE A 216 16.18 -5.06 9.31
C PHE A 216 16.82 -5.57 8.02
N ALA A 217 17.29 -6.81 8.06
CA ALA A 217 17.72 -7.53 6.88
C ALA A 217 16.55 -7.80 5.94
N VAL A 218 16.85 -7.93 4.64
CA VAL A 218 15.82 -8.12 3.61
C VAL A 218 15.03 -9.40 3.86
N GLU A 219 15.73 -10.46 4.29
CA GLU A 219 15.19 -11.76 4.66
C GLU A 219 14.18 -11.68 5.82
N ASP A 220 14.33 -10.71 6.72
CA ASP A 220 13.47 -10.57 7.89
C ASP A 220 12.28 -9.61 7.65
N LEU A 221 12.28 -8.88 6.52
CA LEU A 221 11.22 -7.89 6.25
C LEU A 221 9.83 -8.52 6.18
N ASP A 222 9.73 -9.76 5.68
CA ASP A 222 8.45 -10.45 5.61
C ASP A 222 7.91 -10.75 7.00
N ASP A 223 8.74 -11.20 7.92
CA ASP A 223 8.31 -11.51 9.29
C ASP A 223 7.98 -10.24 10.08
N PHE A 224 8.81 -9.21 9.98
CA PHE A 224 8.63 -8.00 10.80
C PHE A 224 7.62 -7.02 10.24
N PHE A 225 7.56 -6.81 8.93
CA PHE A 225 6.64 -5.82 8.33
C PHE A 225 5.38 -6.44 7.76
N PHE A 226 5.44 -7.65 7.20
CA PHE A 226 4.28 -8.23 6.52
C PHE A 226 3.70 -9.44 7.27
N GLY A 227 4.26 -9.81 8.42
CA GLY A 227 3.78 -10.85 9.31
C GLY A 227 2.54 -10.46 10.12
N GLU A 228 1.88 -11.46 10.68
CA GLU A 228 0.67 -11.29 11.49
C GLU A 228 0.97 -10.45 12.74
N GLY A 229 0.16 -9.41 12.98
CA GLY A 229 0.30 -8.55 14.16
C GLY A 229 1.26 -7.36 14.06
N PHE A 230 2.01 -7.20 12.96
CA PHE A 230 3.08 -6.21 12.87
C PHE A 230 2.98 -5.27 11.67
N GLY A 231 3.68 -4.13 11.75
CA GLY A 231 3.99 -3.24 10.63
C GLY A 231 2.83 -2.96 9.67
N PHE A 232 2.96 -3.58 8.50
CA PHE A 232 2.16 -3.46 7.28
C PHE A 232 1.28 -4.69 7.03
N GLU A 233 0.94 -5.50 8.05
CA GLU A 233 0.08 -6.69 7.94
C GLU A 233 -1.15 -6.50 7.03
N LYS A 234 -1.84 -5.35 7.10
CA LYS A 234 -3.04 -5.07 6.30
C LYS A 234 -2.75 -4.41 4.95
N MET A 235 -1.49 -4.16 4.64
CA MET A 235 -1.06 -3.48 3.42
C MET A 235 -0.48 -4.51 2.43
N PRO A 236 -0.92 -4.50 1.16
CA PRO A 236 -0.35 -5.40 0.15
C PRO A 236 1.14 -5.14 -0.06
N LYS A 237 1.99 -6.18 0.05
CA LYS A 237 3.44 -6.10 -0.24
C LYS A 237 3.75 -5.50 -1.62
N LYS A 238 2.86 -5.71 -2.60
CA LYS A 238 2.95 -5.12 -3.95
C LYS A 238 2.91 -3.59 -3.99
N TRP A 239 2.61 -2.90 -2.88
CA TRP A 239 2.71 -1.44 -2.80
C TRP A 239 4.14 -0.96 -2.61
N PHE A 240 5.07 -1.87 -2.27
CA PHE A 240 6.42 -1.51 -1.88
C PHE A 240 7.44 -2.00 -2.90
N GLN A 241 8.47 -1.19 -3.15
CA GLN A 241 9.69 -1.65 -3.81
C GLN A 241 10.74 -1.82 -2.73
N ILE A 242 11.15 -3.06 -2.46
CA ILE A 242 12.23 -3.33 -1.51
C ILE A 242 13.56 -2.94 -2.17
N ILE A 243 14.31 -2.07 -1.50
CA ILE A 243 15.64 -1.63 -1.91
C ILE A 243 16.62 -2.02 -0.80
N SER A 244 17.68 -2.74 -1.14
CA SER A 244 18.71 -3.16 -0.20
C SER A 244 20.02 -2.44 -0.52
N ILE A 245 20.59 -1.77 0.48
CA ILE A 245 21.86 -1.07 0.33
C ILE A 245 23.00 -2.08 0.43
N GLU A 246 23.77 -2.20 -0.65
CA GLU A 246 25.04 -2.93 -0.65
C GLU A 246 26.14 -2.05 -0.05
N HIS A 247 26.75 -2.57 1.00
CA HIS A 247 27.81 -1.89 1.74
C HIS A 247 29.18 -2.25 1.18
N GLU A 248 30.13 -1.32 1.27
CA GLU A 248 31.51 -1.58 0.86
C GLU A 248 32.18 -2.59 1.80
N GLU A 249 33.16 -3.32 1.28
CA GLU A 249 33.93 -4.29 2.07
C GLU A 249 34.56 -3.61 3.29
N GLY A 250 34.36 -4.20 4.47
CA GLY A 250 34.82 -3.64 5.75
C GLY A 250 33.82 -2.72 6.45
N THR A 251 32.65 -2.45 5.88
CA THR A 251 31.55 -1.79 6.61
C THR A 251 31.03 -2.72 7.69
N GLU A 252 31.03 -2.25 8.95
CA GLU A 252 30.41 -3.00 10.04
C GLU A 252 28.89 -3.01 9.87
N LEU A 253 28.32 -4.21 9.87
CA LEU A 253 26.88 -4.42 9.73
C LEU A 253 26.26 -4.73 11.09
N MET A 254 24.98 -4.40 11.21
CA MET A 254 24.15 -4.84 12.32
C MET A 254 23.91 -6.33 12.22
N ASP A 255 24.15 -7.03 13.33
CA ASP A 255 23.82 -8.45 13.50
C ASP A 255 22.32 -8.71 13.27
#